data_AF-A0AAW7JIA6-F1
#
_entry.id   AF-A0AAW7JIA6-F1
#
_cell.length_a   1.000
_cell.length_b   1.000
_cell.length_c   1.000
_cell.angle_alpha   90.00
_cell.angle_beta   90.00
_cell.angle_gamma   90.00
#
_symmetry.space_group_name_H-M   'P 1'
#
loop_
_entity.id
_entity.type
_entity.pdbx_description
1 polymer ?
#
loop_
_entity_poly.entity_id
_entity_poly.type
_entity_poly.pdbx_seq_one_letter_code
_entity_poly.pdbx_strand_id
1 'polypeptide(L)'
;MKYLFTTLITLLMSAANVLADGAKSKVPLADPYVLLDGDTYYAYGTHNADGIEVWTSDDLYVWKYRGLALHRNQTTEERWFWAPEVYHKNGKYYMYYSANEHLYVATSDSPLGPFRQQGTYQMNNLLGSEKCIDSHVFFDDDGKAYLFFVRFTDGNCIWMCELEDDYMTPIDGTLKKCINVTLPWEKLLGRVCEGPNMVKFENKYYLTYSANDYNSQDYAVGCATTSSLSNPTWGKYRDPILCRVENLVGTGHHTIFTDKEGKMRIAFHAHNSTTSVHNRLMYIGTMEFTGRPGRRVLRMTDDPIIRPITNEDVTDGIGGISTGESVKEYFSLSGMRFSEPQKGVNIVRENGKTRKVIVE
;
A
#
# COMPACT_ATOMS: atom_id res chain seq x y z
N MET A 1 -53.44 -45.49 41.61
CA MET A 1 -52.16 -46.01 41.11
C MET A 1 -51.90 -45.40 39.74
N LYS A 2 -50.84 -44.58 39.63
CA LYS A 2 -50.03 -44.32 38.43
C LYS A 2 -50.55 -43.40 37.30
N TYR A 3 -49.99 -42.18 37.36
CA TYR A 3 -49.38 -41.34 36.31
C TYR A 3 -50.24 -40.50 35.35
N LEU A 4 -50.31 -39.22 35.73
CA LEU A 4 -50.24 -38.04 34.89
C LEU A 4 -49.06 -38.16 33.91
N PHE A 5 -49.29 -38.03 32.60
CA PHE A 5 -48.24 -37.72 31.63
C PHE A 5 -48.72 -36.60 30.71
N THR A 6 -48.25 -35.40 31.03
CA THR A 6 -48.27 -34.21 30.21
C THR A 6 -47.31 -34.43 29.04
N THR A 7 -47.81 -34.52 27.81
CA THR A 7 -46.94 -34.52 26.62
C THR A 7 -46.76 -33.08 26.15
N LEU A 8 -45.65 -32.49 26.57
CA LEU A 8 -45.12 -31.22 26.13
C LEU A 8 -44.78 -31.33 24.64
N ILE A 9 -45.45 -30.55 23.79
CA ILE A 9 -45.08 -30.35 22.38
C ILE A 9 -43.83 -29.47 22.37
N THR A 10 -42.65 -30.07 22.22
CA THR A 10 -41.40 -29.34 22.01
C THR A 10 -41.33 -28.94 20.54
N LEU A 11 -41.68 -27.69 20.25
CA LEU A 11 -41.48 -27.04 18.96
C LEU A 11 -39.97 -26.80 18.75
N LEU A 12 -39.27 -27.78 18.19
CA LEU A 12 -37.91 -27.64 17.68
C LEU A 12 -37.96 -26.96 16.30
N MET A 13 -38.23 -25.66 16.27
CA MET A 13 -37.76 -24.82 15.17
C MET A 13 -36.36 -24.34 15.56
N SER A 14 -35.35 -25.12 15.22
CA SER A 14 -33.98 -24.63 15.22
C SER A 14 -33.88 -23.53 14.17
N ALA A 15 -33.68 -22.30 14.66
CA ALA A 15 -33.28 -21.16 13.87
C ALA A 15 -31.94 -21.46 13.18
N ALA A 16 -32.01 -21.96 11.94
CA ALA A 16 -30.89 -22.02 11.02
C ALA A 16 -31.19 -21.03 9.89
N ASN A 17 -31.04 -19.74 10.21
CA ASN A 17 -30.84 -18.66 9.24
C ASN A 17 -30.24 -17.47 10.00
N VAL A 18 -29.05 -17.68 10.52
CA VAL A 18 -28.15 -16.59 10.93
C VAL A 18 -26.81 -16.89 10.26
N LEU A 19 -26.29 -15.89 9.55
CA LEU A 19 -24.98 -15.80 8.88
C LEU A 19 -24.92 -16.21 7.40
N ALA A 20 -25.40 -15.33 6.54
CA ALA A 20 -24.67 -14.97 5.33
C ALA A 20 -24.52 -13.44 5.32
N ASP A 21 -23.88 -12.90 6.36
CA ASP A 21 -23.32 -11.55 6.28
C ASP A 21 -22.09 -11.69 5.36
N GLY A 22 -22.20 -11.22 4.12
CA GLY A 22 -21.20 -11.46 3.07
C GLY A 22 -19.82 -11.06 3.57
N ALA A 23 -18.93 -12.05 3.74
CA ALA A 23 -17.58 -11.81 4.22
C ALA A 23 -16.86 -10.93 3.20
N LYS A 24 -16.68 -9.66 3.53
CA LYS A 24 -16.00 -8.71 2.64
C LYS A 24 -14.54 -9.13 2.47
N SER A 25 -14.12 -9.30 1.23
CA SER A 25 -12.75 -9.65 0.89
C SER A 25 -11.80 -8.48 1.20
N LYS A 26 -10.55 -8.79 1.53
CA LYS A 26 -9.49 -7.82 1.78
C LYS A 26 -8.81 -7.43 0.46
N VAL A 27 -8.16 -6.27 0.41
CA VAL A 27 -7.42 -5.82 -0.79
C VAL A 27 -6.07 -6.55 -0.89
N PRO A 28 -5.83 -7.39 -1.93
CA PRO A 28 -4.71 -8.33 -1.98
C PRO A 28 -3.43 -7.74 -2.60
N LEU A 29 -3.13 -6.47 -2.30
CA LEU A 29 -1.94 -5.81 -2.82
C LEU A 29 -0.76 -6.02 -1.87
N ALA A 30 0.28 -6.69 -2.35
CA ALA A 30 1.62 -6.48 -1.84
C ALA A 30 2.20 -5.17 -2.37
N ASP A 31 3.22 -4.66 -1.68
CA ASP A 31 4.00 -3.50 -2.11
C ASP A 31 3.10 -2.30 -2.52
N PRO A 32 2.12 -1.88 -1.67
CA PRO A 32 1.09 -0.95 -2.08
C PRO A 32 1.63 0.48 -2.26
N TYR A 33 1.23 1.09 -3.38
CA TYR A 33 1.35 2.51 -3.64
C TYR A 33 -0.02 3.16 -3.73
N VAL A 34 -0.20 4.29 -3.02
CA VAL A 34 -1.44 5.06 -3.02
C VAL A 34 -1.19 6.47 -3.55
N LEU A 35 -1.89 6.81 -4.63
CA LEU A 35 -1.97 8.14 -5.20
C LEU A 35 -3.31 8.77 -4.81
N LEU A 36 -3.29 9.99 -4.27
CA LEU A 36 -4.46 10.85 -4.21
C LEU A 36 -4.41 11.82 -5.40
N ASP A 37 -5.35 11.71 -6.32
CA ASP A 37 -5.51 12.64 -7.45
C ASP A 37 -6.95 13.16 -7.48
N GLY A 38 -7.09 14.49 -7.37
CA GLY A 38 -8.37 15.14 -7.09
C GLY A 38 -9.02 14.59 -5.82
N ASP A 39 -10.27 14.13 -5.94
CA ASP A 39 -11.04 13.52 -4.85
C ASP A 39 -11.02 11.98 -4.90
N THR A 40 -10.08 11.34 -5.58
CA THR A 40 -10.03 9.87 -5.68
C THR A 40 -8.68 9.33 -5.24
N TYR A 41 -8.71 8.27 -4.42
CA TYR A 41 -7.52 7.48 -4.12
C TYR A 41 -7.39 6.35 -5.14
N TYR A 42 -6.19 6.16 -5.67
CA TYR A 42 -5.80 5.07 -6.55
C TYR A 42 -4.75 4.22 -5.85
N ALA A 43 -4.95 2.92 -5.79
CA ALA A 43 -3.95 1.98 -5.26
C ALA A 43 -3.47 1.03 -6.34
N TYR A 44 -2.16 0.82 -6.35
CA TYR A 44 -1.43 -0.09 -7.22
C TYR A 44 -0.57 -0.98 -6.33
N GLY A 45 -0.23 -2.18 -6.79
CA GLY A 45 0.66 -3.07 -6.04
C GLY A 45 0.95 -4.36 -6.77
N THR A 46 1.83 -5.16 -6.17
CA THR A 46 2.20 -6.49 -6.64
C THR A 46 1.07 -7.47 -6.31
N HIS A 47 0.49 -8.11 -7.33
CA HIS A 47 -0.51 -9.18 -7.14
C HIS A 47 -0.67 -10.06 -8.38
N ASN A 48 -0.89 -9.44 -9.55
CA ASN A 48 -1.31 -10.12 -10.76
C ASN A 48 -0.12 -10.55 -11.64
N ALA A 49 -0.17 -11.75 -12.21
CA ALA A 49 0.89 -12.24 -13.09
C ALA A 49 0.89 -11.55 -14.47
N ASP A 50 -0.26 -11.03 -14.91
CA ASP A 50 -0.43 -10.43 -16.23
C ASP A 50 -0.18 -8.91 -16.26
N GLY A 51 0.21 -8.30 -15.12
CA GLY A 51 0.58 -6.90 -15.05
C GLY A 51 0.28 -6.25 -13.71
N ILE A 52 -0.04 -4.96 -13.72
CA ILE A 52 -0.32 -4.16 -12.52
C ILE A 52 -1.80 -3.79 -12.47
N GLU A 53 -2.45 -4.16 -11.37
CA GLU A 53 -3.83 -3.81 -11.06
C GLU A 53 -3.97 -2.36 -10.58
N VAL A 54 -5.15 -1.78 -10.76
CA VAL A 54 -5.54 -0.52 -10.12
C VAL A 54 -6.85 -0.65 -9.38
N TRP A 55 -6.88 -0.08 -8.18
CA TRP A 55 -8.02 -0.03 -7.29
C TRP A 55 -8.36 1.43 -6.99
N THR A 56 -9.63 1.74 -6.77
CA THR A 56 -10.08 3.10 -6.42
C THR A 56 -10.85 3.13 -5.11
N SER A 57 -10.69 4.20 -4.35
CA SER A 57 -11.44 4.46 -3.12
C SER A 57 -11.73 5.94 -2.94
N ASP A 58 -12.85 6.23 -2.26
CA ASP A 58 -13.22 7.58 -1.85
C ASP A 58 -12.82 7.86 -0.39
N ASP A 59 -12.64 6.81 0.42
CA ASP A 59 -12.57 6.88 1.89
C ASP A 59 -11.41 6.09 2.52
N LEU A 60 -10.53 5.52 1.69
CA LEU A 60 -9.42 4.63 2.07
C LEU A 60 -9.85 3.27 2.67
N TYR A 61 -11.14 3.05 2.88
CA TYR A 61 -11.66 1.85 3.52
C TYR A 61 -12.29 0.89 2.52
N VAL A 62 -13.20 1.37 1.66
CA VAL A 62 -13.83 0.56 0.61
C VAL A 62 -13.11 0.82 -0.71
N TRP A 63 -12.54 -0.24 -1.27
CA TRP A 63 -11.82 -0.20 -2.53
C TRP A 63 -12.58 -0.96 -3.61
N LYS A 64 -12.53 -0.45 -4.85
CA LYS A 64 -13.17 -1.04 -6.02
C LYS A 64 -12.10 -1.37 -7.05
N TYR A 65 -12.09 -2.61 -7.53
CA TYR A 65 -11.20 -3.03 -8.59
C TYR A 65 -11.56 -2.30 -9.90
N ARG A 66 -10.54 -1.98 -10.70
CA ARG A 66 -10.71 -1.26 -11.97
C ARG A 66 -10.00 -1.93 -13.15
N GLY A 67 -9.49 -3.15 -12.95
CA GLY A 67 -8.74 -3.86 -13.98
C GLY A 67 -7.23 -3.65 -13.86
N LEU A 68 -6.54 -4.05 -14.92
CA LEU A 68 -5.10 -3.85 -15.07
C LEU A 68 -4.82 -2.44 -15.61
N ALA A 69 -4.18 -1.60 -14.81
CA ALA A 69 -3.62 -0.32 -15.25
C ALA A 69 -2.49 -0.54 -16.27
N LEU A 70 -1.65 -1.55 -16.04
CA LEU A 70 -0.63 -2.01 -16.98
C LEU A 70 -0.87 -3.49 -17.27
N HIS A 71 -0.99 -3.85 -18.54
CA HIS A 71 -1.05 -5.25 -18.96
C HIS A 71 0.27 -5.64 -19.63
N ARG A 72 0.75 -6.88 -19.46
CA ARG A 72 2.05 -7.34 -19.97
C ARG A 72 2.25 -7.18 -21.49
N ASN A 73 1.17 -7.15 -22.26
CA ASN A 73 1.22 -6.89 -23.71
C ASN A 73 1.49 -5.41 -24.06
N GLN A 74 1.53 -4.52 -23.06
CA GLN A 74 1.96 -3.12 -23.18
C GLN A 74 3.41 -2.92 -22.74
N THR A 75 4.14 -4.02 -22.49
CA THR A 75 5.53 -4.05 -22.03
C THR A 75 6.36 -5.01 -22.87
N THR A 76 7.69 -4.94 -22.77
CA THR A 76 8.60 -5.92 -23.38
C THR A 76 8.84 -7.15 -22.51
N GLU A 77 8.41 -7.10 -21.25
CA GLU A 77 8.54 -8.19 -20.28
C GLU A 77 7.26 -9.02 -20.17
N GLU A 78 7.40 -10.26 -19.72
CA GLU A 78 6.27 -11.21 -19.61
C GLU A 78 5.95 -11.63 -18.17
N ARG A 79 6.78 -11.25 -17.19
CA ARG A 79 6.69 -11.75 -15.81
C ARG A 79 7.23 -10.78 -14.76
N TRP A 80 6.90 -11.08 -13.51
CA TRP A 80 7.50 -10.48 -12.31
C TRP A 80 7.26 -8.97 -12.20
N PHE A 81 6.04 -8.55 -12.49
CA PHE A 81 5.60 -7.16 -12.34
C PHE A 81 5.44 -6.81 -10.86
N TRP A 82 6.34 -6.00 -10.33
CA TRP A 82 6.43 -5.71 -8.90
C TRP A 82 6.54 -4.23 -8.59
N ALA A 83 6.09 -3.87 -7.38
CA ALA A 83 6.30 -2.59 -6.71
C ALA A 83 6.03 -1.36 -7.62
N PRO A 84 4.81 -1.22 -8.16
CA PRO A 84 4.46 -0.09 -9.00
C PRO A 84 4.28 1.20 -8.17
N GLU A 85 4.85 2.30 -8.63
CA GLU A 85 4.53 3.65 -8.13
C GLU A 85 4.06 4.55 -9.29
N VAL A 86 3.04 5.38 -9.06
CA VAL A 86 2.43 6.23 -10.10
C VAL A 86 2.45 7.70 -9.73
N TYR A 87 3.08 8.53 -10.55
CA TYR A 87 3.18 9.97 -10.34
C TYR A 87 2.45 10.76 -11.42
N HIS A 88 1.69 11.78 -11.02
CA HIS A 88 1.08 12.74 -11.95
C HIS A 88 1.99 13.95 -12.11
N LYS A 89 2.55 14.14 -13.31
CA LYS A 89 3.42 15.28 -13.67
C LYS A 89 3.13 15.76 -15.09
N ASN A 90 3.11 17.08 -15.29
CA ASN A 90 2.92 17.72 -16.60
C ASN A 90 1.68 17.19 -17.37
N GLY A 91 0.58 16.92 -16.67
CA GLY A 91 -0.66 16.41 -17.26
C GLY A 91 -0.62 14.94 -17.70
N LYS A 92 0.41 14.19 -17.29
CA LYS A 92 0.61 12.78 -17.63
C LYS A 92 0.92 11.95 -16.37
N TYR A 93 0.56 10.67 -16.43
CA TYR A 93 0.87 9.70 -15.39
C TYR A 93 2.07 8.87 -15.78
N TYR A 94 3.00 8.70 -14.83
CA TYR A 94 4.22 7.92 -14.97
C TYR A 94 4.17 6.78 -13.96
N MET A 95 4.02 5.55 -14.45
CA MET A 95 4.12 4.34 -13.65
C MET A 95 5.54 3.81 -13.72
N TYR A 96 6.24 3.88 -12.60
CA TYR A 96 7.50 3.17 -12.40
C TYR A 96 7.18 1.79 -11.84
N TYR A 97 7.84 0.76 -12.36
CA TYR A 97 7.65 -0.61 -11.89
C TYR A 97 8.89 -1.45 -12.16
N SER A 98 8.98 -2.58 -11.47
CA SER A 98 9.95 -3.62 -11.78
C SER A 98 9.30 -4.70 -12.62
N ALA A 99 9.98 -5.21 -13.64
CA ALA A 99 9.61 -6.43 -14.34
C ALA A 99 10.86 -7.24 -14.67
N ASN A 100 10.81 -8.55 -14.47
CA ASN A 100 11.97 -9.44 -14.64
C ASN A 100 13.27 -8.91 -13.97
N GLU A 101 13.11 -8.31 -12.77
CA GLU A 101 14.18 -7.66 -12.00
C GLU A 101 14.89 -6.50 -12.72
N HIS A 102 14.16 -5.75 -13.53
CA HIS A 102 14.62 -4.52 -14.18
C HIS A 102 13.58 -3.41 -13.99
N LEU A 103 14.04 -2.17 -13.83
CA LEU A 103 13.18 -0.99 -13.73
C LEU A 103 12.74 -0.46 -15.08
N TYR A 104 11.45 -0.18 -15.16
CA TYR A 104 10.78 0.36 -16.33
C TYR A 104 9.89 1.53 -15.94
N VAL A 105 9.64 2.42 -16.92
CA VAL A 105 8.63 3.47 -16.82
C VAL A 105 7.60 3.24 -17.90
N ALA A 106 6.33 3.33 -17.55
CA ALA A 106 5.20 3.35 -18.46
C ALA A 106 4.42 4.66 -18.28
N THR A 107 3.78 5.16 -19.33
CA THR A 107 2.97 6.38 -19.24
C THR A 107 1.52 6.19 -19.65
N SER A 108 0.64 7.02 -19.11
CA SER A 108 -0.77 7.10 -19.47
C SER A 108 -1.31 8.52 -19.32
N ASP A 109 -2.42 8.82 -19.99
CA ASP A 109 -3.18 10.07 -19.81
C ASP A 109 -4.25 9.94 -18.70
N SER A 110 -4.33 8.76 -18.06
CA SER A 110 -5.29 8.44 -17.01
C SER A 110 -4.62 7.68 -15.86
N PRO A 111 -4.99 7.92 -14.59
CA PRO A 111 -4.49 7.13 -13.47
C PRO A 111 -4.99 5.67 -13.53
N LEU A 112 -6.05 5.40 -14.31
CA LEU A 112 -6.56 4.04 -14.53
C LEU A 112 -5.83 3.29 -15.64
N GLY A 113 -4.90 3.93 -16.34
CA GLY A 113 -4.29 3.38 -17.54
C GLY A 113 -5.20 3.49 -18.79
N PRO A 114 -4.87 2.75 -19.87
CA PRO A 114 -3.74 1.83 -19.95
C PRO A 114 -2.41 2.58 -19.91
N PHE A 115 -1.50 2.10 -19.06
CA PHE A 115 -0.09 2.48 -19.06
C PHE A 115 0.64 1.70 -20.16
N ARG A 116 1.58 2.37 -20.83
CA ARG A 116 2.41 1.76 -21.88
C ARG A 116 3.87 2.02 -21.62
N GLN A 117 4.69 0.97 -21.64
CA GLN A 117 6.12 1.07 -21.42
C GLN A 117 6.74 2.09 -22.37
N GLN A 118 7.63 2.91 -21.85
CA GLN A 118 8.44 3.84 -22.60
C GLN A 118 9.84 3.24 -22.77
N GLY A 119 10.32 3.19 -24.01
CA GLY A 119 11.67 2.72 -24.32
C GLY A 119 11.98 1.30 -23.83
N THR A 120 13.28 1.05 -23.61
CA THR A 120 13.85 -0.20 -23.09
C THR A 120 14.08 -0.09 -21.59
N TYR A 121 14.80 -1.05 -20.99
CA TYR A 121 15.26 -0.98 -19.60
C TYR A 121 15.79 0.41 -19.25
N GLN A 122 15.15 1.07 -18.27
CA GLN A 122 15.35 2.50 -18.02
C GLN A 122 16.76 2.82 -17.52
N MET A 123 17.39 1.87 -16.83
CA MET A 123 18.71 2.03 -16.24
C MET A 123 19.83 1.51 -17.15
N ASN A 124 19.56 1.14 -18.41
CA ASN A 124 20.56 0.52 -19.30
C ASN A 124 21.84 1.36 -19.45
N ASN A 125 21.72 2.68 -19.53
CA ASN A 125 22.89 3.57 -19.64
C ASN A 125 23.73 3.59 -18.35
N LEU A 126 23.07 3.58 -17.19
CA LEU A 126 23.74 3.63 -15.88
C LEU A 126 24.27 2.27 -15.40
N LEU A 127 23.55 1.19 -15.68
CA LEU A 127 23.72 -0.13 -15.06
C LEU A 127 23.94 -1.26 -16.08
N GLY A 128 23.90 -0.98 -17.39
CA GLY A 128 23.97 -2.00 -18.42
C GLY A 128 22.82 -3.00 -18.29
N SER A 129 23.14 -4.27 -18.03
CA SER A 129 22.16 -5.33 -17.78
C SER A 129 22.07 -5.76 -16.31
N GLU A 130 22.59 -4.96 -15.38
CA GLU A 130 22.49 -5.27 -13.95
C GLU A 130 21.02 -5.19 -13.52
N LYS A 131 20.59 -6.16 -12.71
CA LYS A 131 19.24 -6.23 -12.19
C LYS A 131 19.01 -5.21 -11.06
N CYS A 132 17.80 -4.64 -11.02
CA CYS A 132 17.34 -3.74 -9.98
C CYS A 132 15.82 -3.78 -9.82
N ILE A 133 15.33 -3.40 -8.64
CA ILE A 133 13.90 -3.39 -8.30
C ILE A 133 13.53 -2.15 -7.48
N ASP A 134 12.23 -2.03 -7.14
CA ASP A 134 11.68 -1.11 -6.14
C ASP A 134 12.01 0.36 -6.38
N SER A 135 11.54 0.88 -7.51
CA SER A 135 11.66 2.29 -7.89
C SER A 135 10.80 3.20 -7.01
N HIS A 136 11.39 4.31 -6.55
CA HIS A 136 10.69 5.42 -5.91
C HIS A 136 11.24 6.76 -6.40
N VAL A 137 10.39 7.62 -6.94
CA VAL A 137 10.75 8.96 -7.42
C VAL A 137 10.36 10.00 -6.37
N PHE A 138 11.35 10.80 -5.98
CA PHE A 138 11.16 11.96 -5.14
C PHE A 138 11.38 13.23 -5.96
N PHE A 139 10.38 14.11 -5.99
CA PHE A 139 10.44 15.43 -6.61
C PHE A 139 10.75 16.46 -5.53
N ASP A 140 11.90 17.10 -5.61
CA ASP A 140 12.37 18.05 -4.60
C ASP A 140 11.93 19.49 -4.93
N ASP A 141 11.98 20.36 -3.91
CA ASP A 141 11.57 21.77 -4.01
C ASP A 141 12.50 22.60 -4.91
N ASP A 142 13.69 22.09 -5.23
CA ASP A 142 14.64 22.72 -6.15
C ASP A 142 14.34 22.42 -7.63
N GLY A 143 13.27 21.66 -7.90
CA GLY A 143 12.84 21.26 -9.23
C GLY A 143 13.44 19.94 -9.73
N LYS A 144 14.40 19.35 -9.01
CA LYS A 144 15.02 18.09 -9.40
C LYS A 144 14.15 16.89 -9.07
N ALA A 145 14.30 15.83 -9.86
CA ALA A 145 13.74 14.52 -9.57
C ALA A 145 14.87 13.53 -9.24
N TYR A 146 14.66 12.74 -8.20
CA TYR A 146 15.59 11.72 -7.73
C TYR A 146 14.92 10.36 -7.78
N LEU A 147 15.50 9.39 -8.51
CA LEU A 147 15.06 8.01 -8.51
C LEU A 147 15.86 7.23 -7.46
N PHE A 148 15.17 6.67 -6.48
CA PHE A 148 15.66 5.68 -5.53
C PHE A 148 15.27 4.29 -6.00
N PHE A 149 16.16 3.32 -5.79
CA PHE A 149 15.94 1.95 -6.23
C PHE A 149 16.87 0.96 -5.54
N VAL A 150 16.60 -0.33 -5.69
CA VAL A 150 17.39 -1.41 -5.10
C VAL A 150 18.37 -1.98 -6.10
N ARG A 151 19.62 -2.13 -5.69
CA ARG A 151 20.65 -2.94 -6.38
C ARG A 151 21.13 -4.07 -5.48
N PHE A 152 21.55 -5.17 -6.11
CA PHE A 152 21.99 -6.39 -5.42
C PHE A 152 23.49 -6.38 -5.07
N THR A 153 23.97 -5.28 -4.46
CA THR A 153 25.41 -5.02 -4.25
C THR A 153 25.99 -5.51 -2.91
N ASP A 154 25.14 -5.95 -1.99
CA ASP A 154 25.49 -6.56 -0.68
C ASP A 154 24.18 -7.07 -0.06
N GLY A 155 23.56 -8.04 -0.73
CA GLY A 155 22.11 -8.21 -0.67
C GLY A 155 21.39 -7.01 -1.27
N ASN A 156 20.15 -6.73 -0.85
CA ASN A 156 19.39 -5.59 -1.34
C ASN A 156 19.91 -4.31 -0.68
N CYS A 157 20.41 -3.39 -1.50
CA CYS A 157 20.90 -2.08 -1.08
C CYS A 157 20.13 -1.00 -1.83
N ILE A 158 19.78 0.09 -1.14
CA ILE A 158 19.14 1.23 -1.80
C ILE A 158 20.21 2.16 -2.35
N TRP A 159 20.03 2.55 -3.60
CA TRP A 159 20.81 3.50 -4.37
C TRP A 159 19.90 4.60 -4.90
N MET A 160 20.51 5.69 -5.38
CA MET A 160 19.79 6.78 -6.02
C MET A 160 20.56 7.33 -7.23
N CYS A 161 19.84 7.98 -8.13
CA CYS A 161 20.38 8.83 -9.19
C CYS A 161 19.44 10.03 -9.42
N GLU A 162 19.94 11.08 -10.07
CA GLU A 162 19.10 12.18 -10.58
C GLU A 162 18.44 11.73 -11.89
N LEU A 163 17.24 12.25 -12.16
CA LEU A 163 16.55 12.10 -13.43
C LEU A 163 16.60 13.42 -14.20
N GLU A 164 16.62 13.32 -15.53
CA GLU A 164 16.36 14.44 -16.42
C GLU A 164 14.91 14.96 -16.27
N ASP A 165 14.62 16.12 -16.85
CA ASP A 165 13.30 16.76 -16.80
C ASP A 165 12.19 15.97 -17.50
N ASP A 166 12.54 14.93 -18.27
CA ASP A 166 11.58 13.99 -18.85
C ASP A 166 10.99 13.01 -17.82
N TYR A 167 11.53 13.02 -16.58
CA TYR A 167 11.19 12.13 -15.48
C TYR A 167 11.26 10.65 -15.89
N MET A 168 12.24 10.29 -16.70
CA MET A 168 12.46 8.91 -17.12
C MET A 168 13.95 8.63 -17.22
N THR A 169 14.70 9.50 -17.86
CA THR A 169 16.10 9.30 -18.19
C THR A 169 16.99 9.54 -16.97
N PRO A 170 17.71 8.52 -16.48
CA PRO A 170 18.68 8.70 -15.41
C PRO A 170 19.92 9.48 -15.87
N ILE A 171 20.43 10.36 -15.02
CA ILE A 171 21.61 11.19 -15.32
C ILE A 171 22.90 10.45 -14.97
N ASP A 172 23.76 10.25 -15.96
CA ASP A 172 25.08 9.63 -15.80
C ASP A 172 25.96 10.37 -14.78
N GLY A 173 26.71 9.61 -13.98
CA GLY A 173 27.61 10.15 -12.95
C GLY A 173 26.92 10.60 -11.66
N THR A 174 25.58 10.50 -11.56
CA THR A 174 24.84 10.89 -10.34
C THR A 174 24.53 9.70 -9.41
N LEU A 175 24.87 8.47 -9.82
CA LEU A 175 24.60 7.24 -9.08
C LEU A 175 25.32 7.21 -7.72
N LYS A 176 24.56 7.06 -6.63
CA LYS A 176 25.06 7.05 -5.25
C LYS A 176 24.41 5.94 -4.43
N LYS A 177 25.20 5.25 -3.61
CA LYS A 177 24.66 4.30 -2.63
C LYS A 177 24.04 5.08 -1.47
N CYS A 178 22.80 4.74 -1.11
CA CYS A 178 22.12 5.36 0.02
C CYS A 178 22.39 4.55 1.30
N ILE A 179 21.80 3.36 1.38
CA ILE A 179 21.83 2.54 2.58
C ILE A 179 21.93 1.05 2.25
N ASN A 180 22.50 0.29 3.18
CA ASN A 180 22.53 -1.17 3.20
C ASN A 180 22.34 -1.69 4.62
N VAL A 181 22.27 -3.01 4.78
CA VAL A 181 22.06 -3.65 6.09
C VAL A 181 23.25 -3.45 7.02
N THR A 182 22.99 -2.78 8.14
CA THR A 182 23.97 -2.41 9.17
C THR A 182 23.50 -2.71 10.59
N LEU A 183 22.21 -2.55 10.88
CA LEU A 183 21.64 -2.65 12.23
C LEU A 183 21.24 -4.10 12.57
N PRO A 184 21.15 -4.47 13.87
CA PRO A 184 20.77 -5.84 14.26
C PRO A 184 19.39 -6.28 13.79
N TRP A 185 18.37 -5.40 13.86
CA TRP A 185 16.99 -5.75 13.47
C TRP A 185 16.80 -5.97 11.96
N GLU A 186 17.77 -5.52 11.14
CA GLU A 186 17.78 -5.67 9.68
C GLU A 186 18.40 -7.01 9.21
N LYS A 187 18.85 -7.85 10.15
CA LYS A 187 19.64 -9.08 9.87
C LYS A 187 18.92 -10.36 10.31
N LEU A 188 17.62 -10.29 10.56
CA LEU A 188 16.85 -11.42 11.10
C LEU A 188 16.59 -12.48 10.02
N LEU A 189 16.34 -12.05 8.78
CA LEU A 189 16.26 -12.96 7.63
C LEU A 189 16.77 -12.25 6.37
N GLY A 190 17.82 -12.78 5.74
CA GLY A 190 18.44 -12.16 4.57
C GLY A 190 19.19 -10.86 4.89
N ARG A 191 19.83 -10.28 3.86
CA ARG A 191 20.44 -8.94 3.91
C ARG A 191 19.64 -8.04 2.98
N VAL A 192 18.55 -7.47 3.50
CA VAL A 192 17.60 -6.72 2.69
C VAL A 192 17.43 -5.30 3.24
N CYS A 193 17.63 -4.29 2.38
CA CYS A 193 17.09 -2.95 2.48
C CYS A 193 16.43 -2.63 1.14
N GLU A 194 15.10 -2.46 1.13
CA GLU A 194 14.29 -2.32 -0.08
C GLU A 194 13.06 -1.44 0.14
N GLY A 195 12.16 -1.31 -0.86
CA GLY A 195 10.97 -0.46 -0.78
C GLY A 195 11.25 0.96 -0.28
N PRO A 196 12.12 1.74 -0.94
CA PRO A 196 12.44 3.10 -0.52
C PRO A 196 11.22 4.02 -0.62
N ASN A 197 11.02 4.91 0.34
CA ASN A 197 10.05 6.00 0.24
C ASN A 197 10.59 7.26 0.93
N MET A 198 10.52 8.40 0.26
CA MET A 198 11.14 9.66 0.70
C MET A 198 10.10 10.66 1.19
N VAL A 199 10.36 11.23 2.36
CA VAL A 199 9.62 12.40 2.89
C VAL A 199 10.61 13.52 3.20
N LYS A 200 10.31 14.74 2.78
CA LYS A 200 11.06 15.94 3.18
C LYS A 200 10.27 16.73 4.22
N PHE A 201 10.93 17.11 5.32
CA PHE A 201 10.33 17.92 6.38
C PHE A 201 11.39 18.77 7.08
N GLU A 202 11.11 20.05 7.31
CA GLU A 202 12.04 21.02 7.95
C GLU A 202 13.48 20.96 7.36
N ASN A 203 13.62 20.98 6.03
CA ASN A 203 14.90 20.90 5.29
C ASN A 203 15.72 19.62 5.53
N LYS A 204 15.05 18.54 5.93
CA LYS A 204 15.67 17.24 6.14
C LYS A 204 14.94 16.16 5.35
N TYR A 205 15.70 15.22 4.81
CA TYR A 205 15.20 14.10 4.02
C TYR A 205 15.12 12.86 4.90
N TYR A 206 13.97 12.18 4.85
CA TYR A 206 13.65 10.97 5.60
C TYR A 206 13.42 9.84 4.60
N LEU A 207 14.46 9.06 4.35
CA LEU A 207 14.39 7.83 3.54
C LEU A 207 13.87 6.71 4.44
N THR A 208 12.61 6.39 4.29
CA THR A 208 12.03 5.17 4.86
C THR A 208 12.28 3.98 3.93
N TYR A 209 12.43 2.80 4.50
CA TYR A 209 12.79 1.57 3.77
C TYR A 209 12.34 0.35 4.55
N SER A 210 12.14 -0.77 3.89
CA SER A 210 11.89 -2.06 4.53
C SER A 210 13.17 -2.90 4.64
N ALA A 211 13.25 -3.73 5.67
CA ALA A 211 14.37 -4.65 5.87
C ALA A 211 13.90 -6.03 6.33
N ASN A 212 14.84 -7.00 6.21
CA ASN A 212 14.61 -8.44 6.19
C ASN A 212 13.95 -8.93 4.89
N ASP A 213 14.04 -10.22 4.59
CA ASP A 213 13.29 -10.85 3.50
C ASP A 213 11.78 -10.76 3.80
N TYR A 214 10.96 -10.49 2.79
CA TYR A 214 9.50 -10.31 2.96
C TYR A 214 8.80 -11.54 3.56
N ASN A 215 9.39 -12.74 3.49
CA ASN A 215 8.86 -13.95 4.14
C ASN A 215 9.02 -13.92 5.67
N SER A 216 9.83 -13.02 6.20
CA SER A 216 10.01 -12.84 7.63
C SER A 216 8.77 -12.21 8.26
N GLN A 217 8.33 -12.77 9.39
CA GLN A 217 7.34 -12.09 10.24
C GLN A 217 7.89 -10.80 10.87
N ASP A 218 9.21 -10.61 10.86
CA ASP A 218 9.93 -9.42 11.29
C ASP A 218 10.31 -8.50 10.12
N TYR A 219 9.71 -8.69 8.92
CA TYR A 219 9.77 -7.65 7.88
C TYR A 219 9.21 -6.35 8.45
N ALA A 220 10.01 -5.29 8.35
CA ALA A 220 9.83 -4.07 9.13
C ALA A 220 10.35 -2.84 8.38
N VAL A 221 9.75 -1.69 8.66
CA VAL A 221 10.13 -0.40 8.09
C VAL A 221 11.08 0.34 9.03
N GLY A 222 12.23 0.76 8.52
CA GLY A 222 13.16 1.66 9.17
C GLY A 222 13.12 3.07 8.57
N CYS A 223 13.89 3.98 9.18
CA CYS A 223 14.10 5.33 8.66
C CYS A 223 15.59 5.68 8.70
N ALA A 224 16.08 6.27 7.62
CA ALA A 224 17.38 6.90 7.53
C ALA A 224 17.18 8.36 7.16
N THR A 225 18.10 9.22 7.57
CA THR A 225 17.98 10.65 7.29
C THR A 225 19.26 11.26 6.77
N THR A 226 19.11 12.29 5.94
CA THR A 226 20.22 13.13 5.47
C THR A 226 19.76 14.58 5.32
N SER A 227 20.70 15.51 5.22
CA SER A 227 20.42 16.94 5.01
C SER A 227 20.72 17.39 3.58
N SER A 228 21.22 16.50 2.71
CA SER A 228 21.56 16.81 1.32
C SER A 228 21.45 15.54 0.47
N LEU A 229 20.75 15.62 -0.66
CA LEU A 229 20.71 14.56 -1.67
C LEU A 229 21.88 14.66 -2.67
N SER A 230 22.47 15.85 -2.82
CA SER A 230 23.65 16.05 -3.68
C SER A 230 24.94 15.51 -3.06
N ASN A 231 25.07 15.48 -1.73
CA ASN A 231 26.17 14.82 -1.04
C ASN A 231 25.67 14.13 0.24
N PRO A 232 24.99 12.98 0.12
CA PRO A 232 24.27 12.40 1.23
C PRO A 232 25.21 11.73 2.22
N THR A 233 24.99 12.04 3.50
CA THR A 233 25.46 11.23 4.62
C THR A 233 24.23 10.73 5.37
N TRP A 234 24.03 9.41 5.38
CA TRP A 234 22.83 8.80 5.93
C TRP A 234 23.03 8.40 7.40
N GLY A 235 22.15 8.89 8.27
CA GLY A 235 22.02 8.43 9.65
C GLY A 235 20.75 7.62 9.84
N LYS A 236 20.85 6.34 10.21
CA LYS A 236 19.72 5.45 10.50
C LYS A 236 19.16 5.66 11.90
N TYR A 237 17.85 5.53 12.02
CA TYR A 237 17.19 5.33 13.32
C TYR A 237 17.61 3.97 13.87
N ARG A 238 17.75 3.89 15.20
CA ARG A 238 18.15 2.65 15.86
C ARG A 238 17.09 1.55 15.72
N ASP A 239 15.84 1.92 15.92
CA ASP A 239 14.69 1.01 15.98
C ASP A 239 13.79 1.21 14.74
N PRO A 240 13.08 0.17 14.28
CA PRO A 240 12.12 0.30 13.19
C PRO A 240 10.94 1.21 13.58
N ILE A 241 10.34 1.85 12.58
CA ILE A 241 9.16 2.73 12.74
C ILE A 241 7.83 1.97 12.53
N LEU A 242 7.87 0.80 11.89
CA LEU A 242 6.76 -0.14 11.76
C LEU A 242 7.33 -1.57 11.79
N CYS A 243 6.87 -2.36 12.75
CA CYS A 243 7.16 -3.80 12.84
C CYS A 243 6.06 -4.45 13.68
N ARG A 244 5.41 -5.50 13.15
CA ARG A 244 4.40 -6.29 13.87
C ARG A 244 3.34 -5.43 14.59
N VAL A 245 2.65 -4.57 13.85
CA VAL A 245 1.61 -3.69 14.41
C VAL A 245 0.30 -4.47 14.66
N GLU A 246 -0.32 -4.25 15.82
CA GLU A 246 -1.48 -5.01 16.28
C GLU A 246 -1.22 -6.54 16.23
N ASN A 247 -1.97 -7.29 15.42
CA ASN A 247 -1.80 -8.72 15.18
C ASN A 247 -1.20 -9.04 13.81
N LEU A 248 -0.73 -8.03 13.09
CA LEU A 248 -0.15 -8.17 11.75
C LEU A 248 1.32 -8.56 11.88
N VAL A 249 1.81 -9.34 10.92
CA VAL A 249 3.23 -9.73 10.81
C VAL A 249 3.72 -9.52 9.39
N GLY A 250 5.04 -9.40 9.23
CA GLY A 250 5.64 -9.14 7.93
C GLY A 250 5.19 -7.79 7.34
N THR A 251 5.21 -6.74 8.17
CA THR A 251 4.64 -5.43 7.87
C THR A 251 5.68 -4.52 7.22
N GLY A 252 5.52 -4.22 5.93
CA GLY A 252 6.47 -3.38 5.21
C GLY A 252 6.08 -3.11 3.77
N HIS A 253 7.09 -2.75 2.98
CA HIS A 253 7.04 -2.18 1.62
C HIS A 253 5.87 -1.21 1.48
N HIS A 254 6.13 0.04 1.85
CA HIS A 254 5.09 1.01 2.14
C HIS A 254 5.20 2.27 1.28
N THR A 255 4.08 2.98 1.19
CA THR A 255 4.02 4.33 0.62
C THR A 255 3.51 5.31 1.66
N ILE A 256 4.22 6.41 1.86
CA ILE A 256 3.74 7.54 2.66
C ILE A 256 3.04 8.54 1.74
N PHE A 257 1.82 8.93 2.08
CA PHE A 257 1.01 9.89 1.31
C PHE A 257 0.21 10.80 2.24
N THR A 258 -0.32 11.89 1.70
CA THR A 258 -1.23 12.80 2.44
C THR A 258 -2.66 12.50 2.01
N ASP A 259 -3.57 12.30 2.97
CA ASP A 259 -4.98 12.06 2.69
C ASP A 259 -5.76 13.37 2.46
N LYS A 260 -7.05 13.25 2.09
CA LYS A 260 -7.95 14.39 1.86
C LYS A 260 -8.16 15.28 3.09
N GLU A 261 -7.88 14.79 4.30
CA GLU A 261 -7.97 15.55 5.55
C GLU A 261 -6.63 16.21 5.91
N GLY A 262 -5.59 16.04 5.09
CA GLY A 262 -4.25 16.55 5.34
C GLY A 262 -3.44 15.69 6.32
N LYS A 263 -3.91 14.48 6.65
CA LYS A 263 -3.16 13.56 7.52
C LYS A 263 -2.11 12.80 6.72
N MET A 264 -0.93 12.65 7.31
CA MET A 264 0.10 11.78 6.76
C MET A 264 -0.28 10.32 7.04
N ARG A 265 -0.39 9.53 5.98
CA ARG A 265 -0.74 8.11 6.01
C ARG A 265 0.43 7.26 5.55
N ILE A 266 0.44 6.02 5.99
CA ILE A 266 1.35 4.97 5.51
C ILE A 266 0.50 3.80 5.01
N ALA A 267 0.48 3.55 3.71
CA ALA A 267 -0.04 2.31 3.15
C ALA A 267 1.08 1.27 3.14
N PHE A 268 0.83 0.07 3.66
CA PHE A 268 1.82 -1.01 3.75
C PHE A 268 1.15 -2.36 3.56
N HIS A 269 1.91 -3.39 3.21
CA HIS A 269 1.37 -4.76 3.22
C HIS A 269 1.68 -5.47 4.54
N ALA A 270 0.90 -6.49 4.86
CA ALA A 270 1.27 -7.51 5.84
C ALA A 270 1.01 -8.91 5.27
N HIS A 271 1.56 -9.94 5.91
CA HIS A 271 1.24 -11.34 5.58
C HIS A 271 -0.27 -11.60 5.66
N ASN A 272 -0.73 -12.63 4.94
CA ASN A 272 -2.12 -13.05 4.97
C ASN A 272 -2.59 -13.38 6.40
N SER A 273 -1.74 -14.08 7.15
CA SER A 273 -1.91 -14.42 8.56
C SER A 273 -0.54 -14.72 9.21
N THR A 274 -0.52 -15.05 10.49
CA THR A 274 0.70 -15.49 11.20
C THR A 274 1.25 -16.83 10.74
N THR A 275 0.50 -17.58 9.93
CA THR A 275 0.89 -18.90 9.40
C THR A 275 0.95 -18.97 7.88
N SER A 276 0.59 -17.88 7.17
CA SER A 276 0.65 -17.81 5.71
C SER A 276 1.10 -16.42 5.25
N VAL A 277 2.13 -16.39 4.40
CA VAL A 277 2.65 -15.15 3.79
C VAL A 277 1.69 -14.64 2.72
N HIS A 278 1.26 -15.50 1.80
CA HIS A 278 0.50 -15.13 0.60
C HIS A 278 -1.01 -15.37 0.72
N ASN A 279 -1.87 -14.58 0.06
CA ASN A 279 -1.53 -13.27 -0.54
C ASN A 279 -1.32 -12.24 0.59
N ARG A 280 -0.27 -11.42 0.45
CA ARG A 280 -0.06 -10.26 1.33
C ARG A 280 -1.17 -9.24 1.07
N LEU A 281 -1.53 -8.49 2.10
CA LEU A 281 -2.75 -7.67 2.12
C LEU A 281 -2.42 -6.23 2.49
N MET A 282 -3.09 -5.26 1.86
CA MET A 282 -2.87 -3.84 2.11
C MET A 282 -3.56 -3.37 3.40
N TYR A 283 -2.85 -2.53 4.15
CA TYR A 283 -3.31 -1.85 5.37
C TYR A 283 -2.88 -0.38 5.33
N ILE A 284 -3.57 0.49 6.07
CA ILE A 284 -3.24 1.92 6.11
C ILE A 284 -3.21 2.41 7.55
N GLY A 285 -2.09 2.99 7.97
CA GLY A 285 -1.94 3.65 9.26
C GLY A 285 -1.74 5.16 9.14
N THR A 286 -1.65 5.83 10.28
CA THR A 286 -1.32 7.27 10.35
C THR A 286 0.11 7.47 10.85
N MET A 287 0.79 8.46 10.27
CA MET A 287 2.15 8.87 10.61
C MET A 287 2.15 10.30 11.13
N GLU A 288 3.17 10.65 11.91
CA GLU A 288 3.39 12.01 12.37
C GLU A 288 4.89 12.32 12.56
N PHE A 289 5.21 13.62 12.53
CA PHE A 289 6.48 14.13 13.02
C PHE A 289 6.34 14.60 14.47
N THR A 290 7.18 14.09 15.35
CA THR A 290 7.23 14.48 16.77
C THR A 290 8.60 15.01 17.17
N GLY A 291 8.74 15.45 18.43
CA GLY A 291 9.95 16.11 18.91
C GLY A 291 9.93 17.61 18.63
N ARG A 292 11.06 18.30 18.85
CA ARG A 292 11.19 19.75 18.66
C ARG A 292 11.76 20.10 17.28
N PRO A 293 11.60 21.35 16.77
CA PRO A 293 12.22 21.77 15.52
C PRO A 293 13.70 21.41 15.43
N GLY A 294 14.14 20.90 14.28
CA GLY A 294 15.52 20.42 14.05
C GLY A 294 15.88 19.10 14.73
N ARG A 295 14.97 18.48 15.50
CA ARG A 295 15.09 17.12 16.06
C ARG A 295 13.81 16.31 15.84
N ARG A 296 13.18 16.50 14.68
CA ARG A 296 11.94 15.81 14.33
C ARG A 296 12.17 14.32 14.08
N VAL A 297 11.28 13.51 14.63
CA VAL A 297 11.26 12.05 14.47
C VAL A 297 9.97 11.67 13.76
N LEU A 298 10.08 10.97 12.64
CA LEU A 298 8.96 10.36 11.93
C LEU A 298 8.58 9.06 12.61
N ARG A 299 7.29 8.86 12.92
CA ARG A 299 6.78 7.63 13.54
C ARG A 299 5.33 7.35 13.15
N MET A 300 4.88 6.12 13.36
CA MET A 300 3.45 5.81 13.40
C MET A 300 2.80 6.39 14.65
N THR A 301 1.54 6.79 14.53
CA THR A 301 0.65 7.12 15.66
C THR A 301 -0.01 5.85 16.22
N ASP A 302 -0.70 5.99 17.35
CA ASP A 302 -1.57 4.94 17.91
C ASP A 302 -3.00 4.92 17.30
N ASP A 303 -3.26 5.71 16.26
CA ASP A 303 -4.53 5.65 15.53
C ASP A 303 -4.81 4.23 15.00
N PRO A 304 -6.08 3.77 15.01
CA PRO A 304 -6.43 2.45 14.50
C PRO A 304 -5.98 2.24 13.04
N ILE A 305 -5.45 1.04 12.76
CA ILE A 305 -5.11 0.65 11.39
C ILE A 305 -6.39 0.48 10.57
N ILE A 306 -6.48 1.20 9.45
CA ILE A 306 -7.52 0.99 8.46
C ILE A 306 -7.23 -0.35 7.77
N ARG A 307 -8.27 -1.18 7.67
CA ARG A 307 -8.24 -2.50 7.04
C ARG A 307 -9.08 -2.46 5.76
N PRO A 308 -8.48 -2.06 4.62
CA PRO A 308 -9.12 -2.03 3.32
C PRO A 308 -9.93 -3.30 3.00
N ILE A 309 -11.15 -3.07 2.52
CA ILE A 309 -12.08 -4.11 2.07
C ILE A 309 -12.53 -3.82 0.64
N THR A 310 -12.93 -4.87 -0.08
CA THR A 310 -13.63 -4.76 -1.36
C THR A 310 -15.06 -5.28 -1.23
N ASN A 311 -15.99 -4.64 -1.96
CA ASN A 311 -17.39 -5.06 -2.07
C ASN A 311 -17.62 -6.00 -3.26
N GLU A 312 -16.60 -6.26 -4.06
CA GLU A 312 -16.67 -7.24 -5.13
C GLU A 312 -16.24 -8.58 -4.53
N ASP A 313 -17.12 -9.58 -4.61
CA ASP A 313 -16.67 -10.95 -4.52
C ASP A 313 -15.53 -11.08 -5.55
N VAL A 314 -14.32 -11.37 -5.08
CA VAL A 314 -13.25 -11.81 -5.99
C VAL A 314 -13.64 -13.22 -6.43
N THR A 315 -14.69 -13.31 -7.25
CA THR A 315 -15.14 -14.55 -7.87
C THR A 315 -14.42 -14.67 -9.19
N ASP A 316 -13.53 -15.65 -9.25
CA ASP A 316 -13.23 -16.34 -10.49
C ASP A 316 -14.56 -16.81 -11.11
N GLY A 317 -15.07 -16.05 -12.08
CA GLY A 317 -16.12 -16.48 -13.00
C GLY A 317 -17.57 -16.59 -12.47
N ILE A 318 -18.49 -16.09 -13.31
CA ILE A 318 -19.92 -16.43 -13.40
C ILE A 318 -20.85 -15.78 -12.36
N GLY A 319 -21.32 -14.58 -12.71
CA GLY A 319 -22.73 -14.19 -12.88
C GLY A 319 -23.77 -14.47 -11.77
N GLY A 320 -24.39 -13.40 -11.28
CA GLY A 320 -25.72 -13.46 -10.66
C GLY A 320 -26.20 -12.10 -10.14
N ILE A 321 -27.19 -11.49 -10.81
CA ILE A 321 -27.89 -10.28 -10.33
C ILE A 321 -28.93 -10.71 -9.28
N SER A 322 -28.97 -10.01 -8.15
CA SER A 322 -30.02 -10.12 -7.13
C SER A 322 -30.68 -8.77 -6.91
N THR A 323 -32.00 -8.72 -7.14
CA THR A 323 -32.90 -7.61 -6.77
C THR A 323 -33.51 -7.90 -5.40
N GLY A 324 -33.31 -7.03 -4.41
CA GLY A 324 -33.88 -7.19 -3.06
C GLY A 324 -33.97 -5.88 -2.29
N GLU A 325 -34.99 -5.79 -1.43
CA GLU A 325 -35.56 -4.59 -0.77
C GLU A 325 -34.60 -3.69 0.02
N SER A 326 -35.00 -2.42 0.19
CA SER A 326 -34.25 -1.37 0.86
C SER A 326 -34.12 -1.60 2.37
N VAL A 327 -33.05 -2.28 2.80
CA VAL A 327 -32.69 -2.39 4.22
C VAL A 327 -31.85 -1.18 4.62
N LYS A 328 -32.27 -0.49 5.69
CA LYS A 328 -31.52 0.61 6.31
C LYS A 328 -30.79 0.10 7.55
N GLU A 329 -29.46 0.20 7.55
CA GLU A 329 -28.60 -0.33 8.61
C GLU A 329 -27.76 0.79 9.24
N TYR A 330 -27.50 0.72 10.55
CA TYR A 330 -26.72 1.70 11.30
C TYR A 330 -25.47 1.04 11.89
N PHE A 331 -24.33 1.72 11.80
CA PHE A 331 -23.07 1.24 12.35
C PHE A 331 -22.33 2.35 13.12
N SER A 332 -21.52 1.96 14.11
CA SER A 332 -20.49 2.84 14.68
C SER A 332 -19.34 3.05 13.69
N LEU A 333 -18.46 4.01 13.98
CA LEU A 333 -17.19 4.16 13.27
C LEU A 333 -16.29 2.91 13.39
N SER A 334 -16.43 2.15 14.47
CA SER A 334 -15.73 0.88 14.69
C SER A 334 -16.41 -0.33 14.03
N GLY A 335 -17.52 -0.14 13.31
CA GLY A 335 -18.23 -1.20 12.58
C GLY A 335 -19.25 -1.99 13.40
N MET A 336 -19.55 -1.58 14.64
CA MET A 336 -20.59 -2.21 15.46
C MET A 336 -21.98 -1.86 14.90
N ARG A 337 -22.79 -2.88 14.58
CA ARG A 337 -24.14 -2.70 14.01
C ARG A 337 -25.17 -2.38 15.09
N PHE A 338 -26.09 -1.47 14.78
CA PHE A 338 -27.24 -1.10 15.61
C PHE A 338 -28.55 -1.24 14.82
N SER A 339 -29.65 -1.48 15.52
CA SER A 339 -31.01 -1.47 14.93
C SER A 339 -31.51 -0.05 14.66
N GLU A 340 -30.99 0.94 15.39
CA GLU A 340 -31.37 2.36 15.30
C GLU A 340 -30.13 3.26 15.48
N PRO A 341 -30.15 4.51 14.94
CA PRO A 341 -29.04 5.45 15.12
C PRO A 341 -28.75 5.72 16.60
N GLN A 342 -27.47 5.75 16.97
CA GLN A 342 -27.01 6.11 18.32
C GLN A 342 -26.67 7.60 18.39
N LYS A 343 -26.71 8.20 19.57
CA LYS A 343 -26.22 9.57 19.75
C LYS A 343 -24.75 9.68 19.30
N GLY A 344 -24.44 10.67 18.47
CA GLY A 344 -23.13 10.86 17.85
C GLY A 344 -23.06 10.41 16.39
N VAL A 345 -21.88 9.98 15.95
CA VAL A 345 -21.60 9.65 14.55
C VAL A 345 -22.04 8.22 14.23
N ASN A 346 -22.91 8.10 13.22
CA ASN A 346 -23.37 6.83 12.68
C ASN A 346 -22.97 6.70 11.21
N ILE A 347 -22.65 5.49 10.80
CA ILE A 347 -22.56 5.10 9.39
C ILE A 347 -23.89 4.44 9.03
N VAL A 348 -24.62 5.05 8.09
CA VAL A 348 -25.92 4.57 7.63
C VAL A 348 -25.75 3.93 6.25
N ARG A 349 -26.21 2.69 6.10
CA ARG A 349 -26.31 2.01 4.80
C ARG A 349 -27.76 1.92 4.39
N GLU A 350 -28.07 2.38 3.18
CA GLU A 350 -29.42 2.36 2.62
C GLU A 350 -29.28 2.28 1.09
N ASN A 351 -29.89 1.26 0.45
CA ASN A 351 -29.86 1.07 -1.01
C ASN A 351 -28.44 1.07 -1.61
N GLY A 352 -27.50 0.37 -0.98
CA GLY A 352 -26.10 0.29 -1.44
C GLY A 352 -25.29 1.58 -1.27
N LYS A 353 -25.89 2.65 -0.73
CA LYS A 353 -25.19 3.90 -0.39
C LYS A 353 -24.84 3.91 1.08
N THR A 354 -23.59 4.25 1.38
CA THR A 354 -23.11 4.46 2.74
C THR A 354 -22.93 5.96 2.97
N ARG A 355 -23.47 6.49 4.07
CA ARG A 355 -23.32 7.90 4.46
C ARG A 355 -23.08 8.04 5.95
N LYS A 356 -22.36 9.10 6.34
CA LYS A 356 -22.21 9.49 7.74
C LYS A 356 -23.42 10.34 8.16
N VAL A 357 -24.02 10.03 9.31
CA VAL A 357 -25.13 10.78 9.90
C VAL A 357 -24.80 11.10 11.35
N ILE A 358 -24.98 12.36 11.75
CA ILE A 358 -24.79 12.80 13.14
C ILE A 358 -26.17 12.92 13.78
N VAL A 359 -26.33 12.32 14.94
CA VAL A 359 -27.58 12.30 15.72
C VAL A 359 -27.31 13.00 17.04
N GLU A 360 -28.03 14.09 17.31
CA GLU A 360 -27.84 14.93 18.49
C GLU A 360 -28.43 14.37 19.78
#